data_AF-A0A920AV16-F1
#
_entry.id   AF-A0A920AV16-F1
#
_cell.length_a   1.000
_cell.length_b   1.000
_cell.length_c   1.000
_cell.angle_alpha   90.00
_cell.angle_beta   90.00
_cell.angle_gamma   90.00
#
_symmetry.space_group_name_H-M   'P 1'
#
loop_
_entity.id
_entity.type
_entity.pdbx_description
1 polymer ?
#
loop_
_entity_poly.entity_id
_entity_poly.type
_entity_poly.pdbx_seq_one_letter_code
_entity_poly.pdbx_strand_id
1 'polypeptide(L)' 'MFEYYVDDAWPYAGPDQLAVRTKNFKLVDNFLENDIDELYDLINDPGEMNNLINDEDYDEIEKELRSESKRLQKI' A
#
# COMPACT_ATOMS: atom_id res chain seq x y z
N MET A 1 23.11 13.85 14.31
CA MET A 1 22.26 13.68 15.50
C MET A 1 20.89 13.28 14.97
N PHE A 2 20.37 12.12 15.34
CA PHE A 2 18.97 11.77 15.08
C PHE A 2 18.26 11.80 16.42
N GLU A 3 17.15 12.52 16.47
CA GLU A 3 16.30 12.66 17.65
C GLU A 3 15.00 11.92 17.34
N TYR A 4 14.61 10.99 18.21
CA TYR A 4 13.34 10.28 18.10
C TYR A 4 12.34 10.93 19.04
N TYR A 5 11.23 11.41 18.48
CA TYR A 5 10.04 11.73 19.26
C TYR A 5 9.24 10.45 19.42
N VAL A 6 8.92 10.07 20.66
CA VAL A 6 7.94 9.01 20.92
C VAL A 6 6.58 9.57 20.56
N ASP A 7 5.91 8.91 19.63
CA ASP A 7 4.54 9.23 19.21
C ASP A 7 3.60 9.15 20.42
N ASP A 8 2.85 10.23 20.67
CA ASP A 8 1.95 10.36 21.81
C ASP A 8 0.69 9.49 21.69
N ALA A 9 0.43 8.90 20.51
CA ALA A 9 -0.67 7.98 20.26
C ALA A 9 -0.34 6.50 20.56
N TRP A 10 0.82 6.18 21.14
CA TRP A 10 1.16 4.81 21.56
C TRP A 10 0.20 4.24 22.63
N PRO A 11 -0.25 2.96 22.55
CA PRO A 11 0.08 1.93 21.55
C PRO A 11 -0.89 1.89 20.35
N TYR A 12 -1.76 2.88 20.21
CA TYR A 12 -2.84 2.91 19.21
C TYR A 12 -2.42 3.52 17.86
N ALA A 13 -1.21 4.07 17.78
CA ALA A 13 -0.60 4.57 16.55
C ALA A 13 -0.36 3.40 15.56
N GLY A 14 -1.41 3.05 14.80
CA GLY A 14 -1.31 2.20 13.62
C GLY A 14 -0.82 3.03 12.42
N PRO A 15 -0.32 2.37 11.36
CA PRO A 15 0.04 3.09 10.16
C PRO A 15 -1.22 3.64 9.47
N ASP A 16 -1.14 4.86 8.93
CA ASP A 16 -2.21 5.44 8.10
C ASP A 16 -2.29 4.82 6.70
N GLN A 17 -1.21 4.15 6.28
CA GLN A 17 -1.08 3.50 4.99
C GLN A 17 -0.32 2.18 5.12
N LEU A 18 -0.67 1.17 4.32
CA LEU A 18 0.09 -0.08 4.21
C LEU A 18 0.43 -0.36 2.76
N ALA A 19 1.69 -0.71 2.47
CA ALA A 19 2.11 -1.05 1.12
C ALA A 19 2.62 -2.50 1.04
N VAL A 20 2.25 -3.18 -0.06
CA VAL A 20 2.84 -4.44 -0.48
C VAL A 20 3.44 -4.26 -1.87
N ARG A 21 4.66 -4.76 -2.05
CA ARG A 21 5.41 -4.62 -3.31
C ARG A 21 5.95 -5.96 -3.76
N THR A 22 5.65 -6.32 -4.99
CA THR A 22 6.27 -7.43 -5.71
C THR A 22 7.31 -6.87 -6.70
N LYS A 23 7.90 -7.74 -7.52
CA LYS A 23 8.77 -7.29 -8.62
C LYS A 23 8.03 -6.46 -9.66
N ASN A 24 6.74 -6.75 -9.89
CA ASN A 24 6.00 -6.21 -11.02
C ASN A 24 4.95 -5.17 -10.61
N PHE A 25 4.42 -5.27 -9.40
CA PHE A 25 3.32 -4.41 -8.95
C PHE A 25 3.52 -3.93 -7.51
N LYS A 26 2.96 -2.77 -7.21
CA LYS A 26 2.87 -2.19 -5.87
C LYS A 26 1.41 -1.83 -5.58
N LEU A 27 0.92 -2.25 -4.42
CA LEU A 27 -0.37 -1.85 -3.87
C LEU A 27 -0.12 -1.02 -2.60
N VAL A 28 -0.88 0.06 -2.43
CA VAL A 28 -0.96 0.87 -1.21
C VAL A 28 -2.41 0.91 -0.74
N ASP A 29 -2.68 0.38 0.45
CA ASP A 29 -3.96 0.51 1.15
C ASP A 29 -3.91 1.78 2.01
N ASN A 30 -4.84 2.71 1.80
CA ASN A 30 -4.95 3.98 2.52
C ASN A 30 -6.13 3.94 3.48
N PHE A 31 -5.87 4.15 4.78
CA PHE A 31 -6.90 4.01 5.83
C PHE A 31 -7.58 5.33 6.20
N LEU A 32 -7.14 6.45 5.61
CA LEU A 32 -7.74 7.76 5.83
C LEU A 32 -9.05 7.90 5.02
N GLU A 33 -10.10 8.40 5.67
CA GLU A 33 -11.46 8.48 5.08
C GLU A 33 -11.56 9.29 3.77
N ASN A 34 -10.61 10.19 3.50
CA ASN A 34 -10.61 11.05 2.31
C ASN A 34 -9.46 10.73 1.34
N ASP A 35 -8.87 9.55 1.46
CA ASP A 35 -7.78 9.10 0.61
C ASP A 35 -8.21 7.88 -0.23
N ILE A 36 -7.44 7.58 -1.27
CA ILE A 36 -7.75 6.51 -2.23
C ILE A 36 -6.65 5.46 -2.22
N ASP A 37 -7.02 4.18 -2.26
CA ASP A 37 -6.04 3.10 -2.46
C ASP A 37 -5.26 3.29 -3.79
N GLU A 38 -4.08 2.71 -3.90
CA GLU A 38 -3.22 2.89 -5.08
C GLU A 38 -2.68 1.57 -5.60
N LEU A 39 -2.71 1.38 -6.93
CA LEU A 39 -2.11 0.24 -7.61
C LEU A 39 -1.23 0.72 -8.77
N TYR A 40 0.03 0.26 -8.81
CA TYR A 40 0.98 0.62 -9.85
C TYR A 40 1.63 -0.59 -10.51
N ASP A 41 1.70 -0.57 -11.84
CA ASP A 41 2.53 -1.46 -12.65
C ASP A 41 3.96 -0.92 -12.70
N LEU A 42 4.86 -1.56 -11.95
CA LEU A 42 6.25 -1.11 -11.81
C LEU A 42 7.11 -1.37 -13.06
N ILE A 43 6.62 -2.18 -14.01
CA ILE A 43 7.32 -2.50 -15.24
C ILE A 43 7.01 -1.45 -16.30
N ASN A 44 5.72 -1.17 -16.48
CA ASN A 44 5.24 -0.24 -17.50
C ASN A 44 5.18 1.22 -17.00
N ASP A 45 5.06 1.40 -15.69
CA ASP A 45 5.04 2.70 -15.01
C ASP A 45 6.00 2.72 -13.81
N PRO A 46 7.33 2.68 -14.04
CA PRO A 46 8.32 2.73 -12.98
C PRO A 46 8.31 4.06 -12.19
N GLY A 47 7.64 5.09 -12.73
CA GLY A 47 7.45 6.38 -12.08
C GLY A 47 6.26 6.42 -11.13
N GLU A 48 5.43 5.37 -11.09
CA GLU A 48 4.21 5.32 -10.26
C GLU A 48 3.30 6.53 -10.53
N MET A 49 3.12 6.89 -11.81
CA MET A 49 2.39 8.10 -12.25
C MET A 49 0.92 7.85 -12.55
N ASN A 50 0.53 6.61 -12.82
CA ASN A 50 -0.81 6.21 -13.23
C ASN A 50 -1.37 5.22 -12.20
N ASN A 51 -2.30 5.69 -11.37
CA ASN A 51 -2.98 4.84 -10.41
C ASN A 51 -4.03 3.95 -11.12
N LEU A 52 -3.85 2.63 -11.02
CA LEU A 52 -4.66 1.60 -11.65
C LEU A 52 -5.72 1.00 -10.72
N ILE A 53 -5.91 1.54 -9.52
CA ILE A 53 -6.76 0.93 -8.47
C ILE A 53 -8.23 0.72 -8.89
N ASN A 54 -8.74 1.49 -9.85
CA ASN A 54 -10.12 1.39 -10.33
C ASN A 54 -10.18 0.86 -11.78
N ASP A 55 -9.09 0.28 -12.28
CA ASP A 55 -9.04 -0.31 -13.61
C ASP A 55 -9.41 -1.79 -13.53
N GLU A 56 -10.57 -2.15 -14.12
CA GLU A 56 -11.13 -3.52 -14.08
C GLU A 56 -10.17 -4.57 -14.67
N ASP A 57 -9.26 -4.17 -15.57
CA ASP A 57 -8.25 -5.08 -16.13
C ASP A 57 -7.22 -5.55 -15.08
N TYR A 58 -7.15 -4.87 -13.92
CA TYR A 58 -6.19 -5.12 -12.85
C TYR A 58 -6.81 -5.68 -11.56
N ASP A 59 -8.13 -5.94 -11.53
CA ASP A 59 -8.86 -6.44 -10.35
C ASP A 59 -8.24 -7.70 -9.72
N GLU A 60 -7.84 -8.68 -10.55
CA GLU A 60 -7.23 -9.91 -10.02
C GLU A 60 -5.83 -9.65 -9.44
N ILE A 61 -5.07 -8.71 -10.01
CA ILE A 61 -3.75 -8.31 -9.49
C ILE A 61 -3.92 -7.62 -8.13
N GLU A 62 -4.89 -6.71 -8.01
CA GLU A 62 -5.23 -6.04 -6.76
C GLU A 62 -5.55 -7.07 -5.66
N LYS A 63 -6.42 -8.03 -5.99
CA LYS A 63 -6.84 -9.09 -5.06
C LYS A 63 -5.71 -10.01 -4.64
N GLU A 64 -4.79 -10.36 -5.54
CA GLU A 64 -3.57 -11.09 -5.22
C GLU A 64 -2.69 -10.32 -4.24
N LEU A 65 -2.48 -9.02 -4.48
CA LEU A 65 -1.67 -8.17 -3.62
C LEU A 65 -2.31 -7.95 -2.24
N ARG A 66 -3.63 -7.72 -2.15
CA ARG A 66 -4.33 -7.65 -0.86
C ARG A 66 -4.23 -8.96 -0.09
N SER A 67 -4.25 -10.10 -0.78
CA SER A 67 -4.06 -11.41 -0.16
C SER A 67 -2.63 -11.57 0.37
N GLU A 68 -1.64 -11.11 -0.38
CA GLU A 68 -0.23 -11.10 0.03
C GLU A 68 0.02 -10.16 1.22
N SER A 69 -0.56 -8.96 1.20
CA SER A 69 -0.53 -8.01 2.32
C SER A 69 -1.04 -8.66 3.61
N LYS A 70 -2.22 -9.30 3.57
CA LYS A 70 -2.78 -10.05 4.71
C LYS A 70 -1.91 -11.23 5.15
N ARG A 71 -1.18 -11.87 4.24
CA ARG A 71 -0.25 -12.96 4.57
C ARG A 71 0.95 -12.42 5.35
N LEU A 72 1.51 -11.28 4.91
CA LEU A 72 2.68 -10.65 5.53
C LEU A 72 2.37 -10.09 6.93
N GLN A 73 1.17 -9.56 7.17
CA GLN A 73 0.74 -9.05 8.48
C GLN A 73 0.59 -10.12 9.57
N LYS A 74 0.45 -11.40 9.18
CA LYS A 74 0.27 -12.53 10.12
C LYS A 74 1.59 -13.14 10.59
N ILE A 75 2.71 -12.67 10.05
CA ILE A 75 4.07 -13.09 10.42
C ILE A 75 4.53 -12.27 11.63
#